data_AF-A0A925WLY4-F1
#
_entry.id   AF-A0A925WLY4-F1
#
_cell.length_a   1.000
_cell.length_b   1.000
_cell.length_c   1.000
_cell.angle_alpha   90.00
_cell.angle_beta   90.00
_cell.angle_gamma   90.00
#
_symmetry.space_group_name_H-M   'P 1'
#
loop_
_entity.id
_entity.type
_entity.pdbx_description
1 polymer ?
#
loop_
_entity_poly.entity_id
_entity_poly.type
_entity_poly.pdbx_seq_one_letter_code
_entity_poly.pdbx_strand_id
1 'polypeptide(L)'
;MNDELSGQLASRTWQIPAYAQTSLWIETDAGVCRAEGARGDFTLPAPAEWVTVRWGHEAGPALAHLRWQPDALHWDGVIRVGGAIEALHLMGLPVMETNLVVMHVVGKPQEPGVTAFPAAQVRATDRYHAPDFIDALPSGLDETTTTWLIAEDSPLMSMTENAFLNGLRLWVSGQLAPDNSGWEALFALPLLLETVTLFAR
;
A
#
# COMPACT_ATOMS: atom_id res chain seq x y z
N MET A 1 20.47 15.86 20.70
CA MET A 1 19.83 14.82 19.87
C MET A 1 18.70 15.54 19.18
N ASN A 2 18.68 15.59 17.85
CA ASN A 2 17.70 16.40 17.13
C ASN A 2 16.45 15.54 16.92
N ASP A 3 15.52 15.58 17.87
CA ASP A 3 14.29 14.78 17.86
C ASP A 3 13.44 15.06 16.59
N GLU A 4 13.68 16.18 15.92
CA GLU A 4 13.03 16.60 14.66
C GLU A 4 13.33 15.71 13.44
N LEU A 5 14.30 14.80 13.51
CA LEU A 5 14.66 13.87 12.41
C LEU A 5 14.28 12.42 12.69
N SER A 6 13.86 12.12 13.92
CA SER A 6 13.44 10.78 14.33
C SER A 6 11.93 10.66 14.17
N GLY A 7 11.49 9.50 13.69
CA GLY A 7 10.07 9.25 13.49
C GLY A 7 9.71 7.78 13.62
N GLN A 8 8.42 7.54 13.83
CA GLN A 8 7.78 6.23 13.83
C GLN A 8 6.81 6.13 12.66
N LEU A 9 6.83 5.03 11.93
CA LEU A 9 5.87 4.79 10.86
C LEU A 9 4.45 4.60 11.39
N ALA A 10 4.29 3.65 12.31
CA ALA A 10 3.00 3.08 12.65
C ALA A 10 2.16 4.02 13.53
N SER A 11 0.85 4.02 13.29
CA SER A 11 -0.14 4.60 14.20
C SER A 11 -0.13 3.88 15.56
N ARG A 12 -0.76 4.49 16.58
CA ARG A 12 -0.81 3.87 17.92
C ARG A 12 -1.55 2.54 17.94
N THR A 13 -2.55 2.38 17.07
CA THR A 13 -3.48 1.25 17.02
C THR A 13 -3.03 0.11 16.11
N TRP A 14 -2.03 0.35 15.25
CA TRP A 14 -1.49 -0.65 14.34
C TRP A 14 -0.02 -0.94 14.65
N GLN A 15 0.41 -2.16 14.41
CA GLN A 15 1.81 -2.59 14.58
C GLN A 15 2.27 -3.30 13.31
N ILE A 16 3.53 -3.08 12.96
CA ILE A 16 4.15 -3.74 11.80
C ILE A 16 4.29 -5.23 12.13
N PRO A 17 3.78 -6.13 11.27
CA PRO A 17 3.91 -7.58 11.45
C PRO A 17 5.37 -7.98 11.66
N ALA A 18 5.63 -8.96 12.51
CA ALA A 18 6.99 -9.36 12.92
C ALA A 18 7.92 -9.63 11.71
N TYR A 19 7.40 -10.29 10.68
CA TYR A 19 8.16 -10.59 9.46
C TYR A 19 8.51 -9.33 8.63
N ALA A 20 7.76 -8.24 8.80
CA ALA A 20 7.89 -6.99 8.06
C ALA A 20 8.75 -5.95 8.78
N GLN A 21 9.06 -6.13 10.07
CA GLN A 21 9.75 -5.14 10.91
C GLN A 21 11.17 -4.78 10.47
N THR A 22 11.72 -5.49 9.49
CA THR A 22 13.04 -5.19 8.92
C THR A 22 12.98 -5.04 7.39
N SER A 23 11.78 -5.04 6.82
CA SER A 23 11.56 -5.01 5.38
C SER A 23 11.12 -3.63 4.89
N LEU A 24 10.97 -2.65 5.79
CA LEU A 24 10.49 -1.33 5.42
C LEU A 24 11.63 -0.33 5.28
N TRP A 25 11.57 0.46 4.22
CA TRP A 25 12.54 1.51 3.91
C TRP A 25 11.80 2.84 3.72
N ILE A 26 12.42 3.92 4.17
CA ILE A 26 11.92 5.29 4.09
C ILE A 26 12.78 6.04 3.09
N GLU A 27 12.18 6.47 2.00
CA GLU A 27 12.81 7.32 1.01
C GLU A 27 12.33 8.76 1.17
N THR A 28 13.27 9.69 1.01
CA THR A 28 13.06 11.13 0.92
C THR A 28 13.97 11.71 -0.16
N ASP A 29 13.77 12.97 -0.52
CA ASP A 29 14.66 13.69 -1.45
C ASP A 29 16.12 13.75 -0.97
N ALA A 30 16.35 13.61 0.34
CA ALA A 30 17.67 13.68 0.96
C ALA A 30 18.37 12.32 1.10
N GLY A 31 17.65 11.22 0.84
CA GLY A 31 18.19 9.87 0.92
C GLY A 31 17.21 8.86 1.49
N VAL A 32 17.73 7.64 1.69
CA VAL A 32 16.95 6.47 2.09
C VAL A 32 17.49 5.91 3.41
N CYS A 33 16.60 5.54 4.32
CA CYS A 33 16.94 4.85 5.57
C CYS A 33 15.98 3.69 5.84
N ARG A 34 16.39 2.76 6.71
CA ARG A 34 15.56 1.61 7.07
C ARG A 34 14.69 1.94 8.28
N ALA A 35 13.45 1.47 8.27
CA ALA A 35 12.58 1.50 9.44
C ALA A 35 12.61 0.14 10.14
N GLU A 36 12.72 0.16 11.48
CA GLU A 36 12.91 -1.05 12.27
C GLU A 36 11.90 -1.20 13.42
N GLY A 37 11.57 -2.44 13.76
CA GLY A 37 10.73 -2.78 14.91
C GLY A 37 9.23 -2.59 14.68
N ALA A 38 8.44 -2.91 15.71
CA ALA A 38 6.98 -2.96 15.64
C ALA A 38 6.29 -1.61 15.34
N ARG A 39 6.99 -0.50 15.60
CA ARG A 39 6.53 0.86 15.26
C ARG A 39 7.19 1.44 14.01
N GLY A 40 8.25 0.79 13.51
CA GLY A 40 9.02 1.27 12.37
C GLY A 40 9.74 2.54 12.75
N ASP A 41 10.62 2.46 13.74
CA ASP A 41 11.48 3.56 14.16
C ASP A 41 12.52 3.82 13.06
N PHE A 42 12.73 5.09 12.70
CA PHE A 42 13.74 5.50 11.72
C PHE A 42 14.28 6.90 12.03
N THR A 43 15.40 7.24 11.41
CA THR A 43 15.99 8.58 11.47
C THR A 43 16.30 9.07 10.06
N LEU A 44 15.78 10.25 9.70
CA LEU A 44 16.03 10.86 8.41
C LEU A 44 17.43 11.47 8.34
N PRO A 45 18.09 11.45 7.16
CA PRO A 45 19.39 12.10 6.97
C PRO A 45 19.29 13.63 6.95
N ALA A 46 18.12 14.18 6.60
CA ALA A 46 17.82 15.60 6.61
C ALA A 46 16.28 15.82 6.74
N PRO A 47 15.81 17.04 7.05
CA PRO A 47 14.40 17.36 7.02
C PRO A 47 13.77 17.05 5.65
N ALA A 48 12.57 16.48 5.66
CA ALA A 48 11.83 16.17 4.45
C ALA A 48 10.40 16.71 4.55
N GLU A 49 9.77 16.91 3.41
CA GLU A 49 8.36 17.30 3.33
C GLU A 49 7.45 16.07 3.22
N TRP A 50 7.93 15.09 2.48
CA TRP A 50 7.26 13.85 2.13
C TRP A 50 8.19 12.68 2.37
N VAL A 51 7.59 11.53 2.68
CA VAL A 51 8.31 10.26 2.83
C VAL A 51 7.59 9.19 2.04
N THR A 52 8.36 8.37 1.34
CA THR A 52 7.83 7.19 0.63
C THR A 52 8.24 5.94 1.39
N VAL A 53 7.25 5.12 1.75
CA VAL A 53 7.49 3.82 2.39
C VAL A 53 7.69 2.78 1.30
N ARG A 54 8.81 2.07 1.34
CA ARG A 54 9.21 1.03 0.38
C ARG A 54 9.37 -0.33 1.05
N TRP A 55 9.27 -1.39 0.25
CA TRP A 55 9.39 -2.78 0.72
C TRP A 55 10.68 -3.49 0.28
N GLY A 56 11.26 -4.28 1.18
CA GLY A 56 12.40 -5.16 0.96
C GLY A 56 13.75 -4.44 0.89
N HIS A 57 13.88 -3.44 0.02
CA HIS A 57 15.12 -2.70 -0.21
C HIS A 57 14.86 -1.24 -0.60
N GLU A 58 15.93 -0.44 -0.69
CA GLU A 58 15.87 1.01 -0.98
C GLU A 58 15.18 1.37 -2.30
N ALA A 59 15.21 0.48 -3.29
CA ALA A 59 14.57 0.64 -4.60
C ALA A 59 13.33 -0.27 -4.76
N GLY A 60 12.83 -0.83 -3.66
CA GLY A 60 11.69 -1.74 -3.68
C GLY A 60 10.38 -1.02 -3.97
N PRO A 61 9.27 -1.76 -4.11
CA PRO A 61 8.00 -1.15 -4.48
C PRO A 61 7.52 -0.16 -3.42
N ALA A 62 6.95 0.94 -3.87
CA ALA A 62 6.39 1.97 -3.02
C ALA A 62 5.03 1.50 -2.48
N LEU A 63 4.89 1.49 -1.16
CA LEU A 63 3.69 1.04 -0.45
C LEU A 63 2.80 2.21 -0.01
N ALA A 64 3.41 3.33 0.40
CA ALA A 64 2.71 4.50 0.87
C ALA A 64 3.51 5.77 0.55
N HIS A 65 2.80 6.88 0.32
CA HIS A 65 3.39 8.22 0.24
C HIS A 65 2.75 9.04 1.36
N LEU A 66 3.56 9.54 2.30
CA LEU A 66 3.08 10.11 3.55
C LEU A 66 3.69 11.49 3.77
N ARG A 67 2.91 12.38 4.41
CA ARG A 67 3.42 13.67 4.85
C ARG A 67 4.40 13.46 6.00
N TRP A 68 5.58 14.07 5.93
CA TRP A 68 6.50 14.06 7.06
C TRP A 68 5.89 14.81 8.24
N GLN A 69 5.98 14.21 9.43
CA GLN A 69 5.69 14.86 10.69
C GLN A 69 6.60 14.29 11.78
N PRO A 70 7.09 15.12 12.72
CA PRO A 70 7.87 14.64 13.84
C PRO A 70 7.13 13.58 14.66
N ASP A 71 7.89 12.75 15.37
CA ASP A 71 7.43 11.68 16.26
C ASP A 71 6.78 10.49 15.54
N ALA A 72 5.65 10.65 14.85
CA ALA A 72 4.93 9.53 14.26
C ALA A 72 4.12 9.91 13.03
N LEU A 73 4.27 9.17 11.93
CA LEU A 73 3.55 9.38 10.66
C LEU A 73 2.10 8.89 10.67
N HIS A 74 1.71 8.15 11.71
CA HIS A 74 0.36 7.60 11.89
C HIS A 74 -0.12 6.70 10.74
N TRP A 75 0.80 5.98 10.08
CA TRP A 75 0.41 5.00 9.07
C TRP A 75 -0.37 3.85 9.72
N ASP A 76 -1.52 3.52 9.14
CA ASP A 76 -2.43 2.47 9.60
C ASP A 76 -2.12 1.10 9.00
N GLY A 77 -1.03 0.98 8.23
CA GLY A 77 -0.64 -0.24 7.52
C GLY A 77 -1.44 -0.49 6.25
N VAL A 78 -2.40 0.38 5.93
CA VAL A 78 -3.20 0.26 4.71
C VAL A 78 -2.38 0.78 3.54
N ILE A 79 -2.29 -0.06 2.52
CA ILE A 79 -1.60 0.20 1.27
C ILE A 79 -2.67 0.51 0.24
N ARG A 80 -2.52 1.65 -0.43
CA ARG A 80 -3.48 2.13 -1.43
C ARG A 80 -2.70 2.48 -2.68
N VAL A 81 -2.94 1.75 -3.76
CA VAL A 81 -2.20 1.91 -5.03
C VAL A 81 -3.19 2.22 -6.13
N GLY A 82 -2.92 3.26 -6.92
CA GLY A 82 -3.59 3.48 -8.19
C GLY A 82 -2.71 3.11 -9.36
N GLY A 83 -3.27 2.40 -10.33
CA GLY A 83 -2.50 1.85 -11.44
C GLY A 83 -3.32 0.96 -12.36
N ALA A 84 -2.66 -0.07 -12.89
CA ALA A 84 -3.24 -1.09 -13.75
C ALA A 84 -2.70 -2.47 -13.39
N ILE A 85 -3.47 -3.51 -13.73
CA ILE A 85 -3.03 -4.90 -13.56
C ILE A 85 -2.17 -5.28 -14.75
N GLU A 86 -0.95 -5.72 -14.48
CA GLU A 86 -0.01 -6.17 -15.49
C GLU A 86 -0.06 -7.69 -15.67
N ALA A 87 -0.30 -8.43 -14.59
CA ALA A 87 -0.39 -9.89 -14.62
C ALA A 87 -1.32 -10.46 -13.54
N LEU A 88 -1.93 -11.59 -13.86
CA LEU A 88 -2.72 -12.43 -12.95
C LEU A 88 -2.24 -13.88 -13.05
N HIS A 89 -1.98 -14.51 -11.90
CA HIS A 89 -1.59 -15.90 -11.80
C HIS A 89 -2.55 -16.63 -10.86
N LEU A 90 -3.27 -17.63 -11.36
CA LEU A 90 -4.01 -18.56 -10.53
C LEU A 90 -3.09 -19.72 -10.14
N MET A 91 -2.97 -19.98 -8.83
CA MET A 91 -2.14 -21.07 -8.33
C MET A 91 -2.83 -21.82 -7.18
N GLY A 92 -2.70 -23.13 -7.19
CA GLY A 92 -3.00 -23.97 -6.03
C GLY A 92 -1.80 -24.02 -5.10
N LEU A 93 -2.02 -23.83 -3.80
CA LEU A 93 -1.00 -23.99 -2.77
C LEU A 93 -1.28 -25.28 -1.98
N PRO A 94 -0.30 -26.19 -1.78
CA PRO A 94 -0.54 -27.45 -1.07
C PRO A 94 -1.07 -27.30 0.36
N VAL A 95 -0.85 -26.12 0.96
CA VAL A 95 -1.23 -25.78 2.34
C VAL A 95 -2.59 -25.09 2.44
N MET A 96 -3.28 -24.85 1.31
CA MET A 96 -4.56 -24.16 1.26
C MET A 96 -5.62 -25.00 0.57
N GLU A 97 -6.86 -24.88 1.03
CA GLU A 97 -8.01 -25.56 0.42
C GLU A 97 -8.51 -24.86 -0.85
N THR A 98 -8.28 -23.54 -0.94
CA THR A 98 -8.71 -22.70 -2.07
C THR A 98 -7.50 -22.28 -2.90
N ASN A 99 -7.68 -22.14 -4.21
CA ASN A 99 -6.64 -21.53 -5.03
C ASN A 99 -6.49 -20.05 -4.67
N LEU A 100 -5.28 -19.56 -4.91
CA LEU A 100 -4.93 -18.17 -4.74
C LEU A 100 -4.68 -17.53 -6.09
N VAL A 101 -5.15 -16.30 -6.23
CA VAL A 101 -4.79 -15.44 -7.35
C VAL A 101 -3.73 -14.46 -6.88
N VAL A 102 -2.59 -14.48 -7.57
CA VAL A 102 -1.51 -13.52 -7.40
C VAL A 102 -1.63 -12.48 -8.50
N MET A 103 -1.81 -11.22 -8.09
CA MET A 103 -1.99 -10.08 -8.97
C MET A 103 -0.79 -9.15 -8.90
N HIS A 104 -0.23 -8.79 -10.06
CA HIS A 104 0.80 -7.77 -10.18
C HIS A 104 0.17 -6.45 -10.63
N VAL A 105 0.28 -5.43 -9.79
CA VAL A 105 -0.22 -4.08 -10.07
C VAL A 105 0.96 -3.16 -10.29
N VAL A 106 1.04 -2.58 -11.49
CA VAL A 106 1.97 -1.49 -11.79
C VAL A 106 1.27 -0.16 -11.49
N GLY A 107 1.88 0.69 -10.68
CA GLY A 107 1.26 1.94 -10.25
C GLY A 107 2.01 2.65 -9.14
N LYS A 108 1.32 3.56 -8.46
CA LYS A 108 1.88 4.40 -7.40
C LYS A 108 0.97 4.39 -6.18
N PRO A 109 1.52 4.53 -4.96
CA PRO A 109 0.73 4.89 -3.80
C PRO A 109 -0.17 6.09 -4.06
N GLN A 110 -1.34 6.10 -3.46
CA GLN A 110 -2.22 7.27 -3.47
C GLN A 110 -1.71 8.36 -2.53
N GLU A 111 -2.09 9.60 -2.82
CA GLU A 111 -1.93 10.73 -1.92
C GLU A 111 -2.65 10.49 -0.58
N PRO A 112 -2.12 10.98 0.56
CA PRO A 112 -2.79 10.85 1.85
C PRO A 112 -4.20 11.42 1.85
N GLY A 113 -5.13 10.70 2.48
CA GLY A 113 -6.50 11.15 2.64
C GLY A 113 -7.40 10.95 1.43
N VAL A 114 -6.88 10.43 0.30
CA VAL A 114 -7.72 9.97 -0.81
C VAL A 114 -8.65 8.85 -0.33
N THR A 115 -9.94 8.98 -0.62
CA THR A 115 -10.92 7.92 -0.35
C THR A 115 -11.70 7.59 -1.62
N ALA A 116 -11.96 6.30 -1.84
CA ALA A 116 -12.78 5.82 -2.95
C ALA A 116 -14.26 6.22 -2.81
N PHE A 117 -14.71 6.47 -1.58
CA PHE A 117 -16.07 6.85 -1.27
C PHE A 117 -16.11 7.88 -0.12
N PRO A 118 -17.18 8.69 -0.04
CA PRO A 118 -17.33 9.67 1.03
C PRO A 118 -17.48 9.02 2.41
N ALA A 119 -16.78 9.56 3.42
CA ALA A 119 -16.95 9.12 4.80
C ALA A 119 -18.32 9.53 5.37
N ALA A 120 -18.78 8.86 6.42
CA ALA A 120 -20.05 9.21 7.07
C ALA A 120 -20.09 10.67 7.59
N GLN A 121 -18.93 11.24 7.86
CA GLN A 121 -18.75 12.59 8.40
C GLN A 121 -19.11 13.70 7.40
N VAL A 122 -19.04 13.42 6.09
CA VAL A 122 -19.33 14.38 5.02
C VAL A 122 -20.78 14.32 4.53
N ARG A 123 -21.66 13.55 5.22
CA ARG A 123 -23.09 13.45 4.88
C ARG A 123 -23.84 14.79 4.91
N ALA A 124 -23.38 15.73 5.73
CA ALA A 124 -23.99 17.05 5.88
C ALA A 124 -23.42 18.09 4.90
N THR A 125 -22.52 17.69 3.99
CA THR A 125 -21.95 18.57 2.97
C THR A 125 -22.67 18.39 1.64
N ASP A 126 -22.94 19.50 0.94
CA ASP A 126 -23.79 19.51 -0.27
C ASP A 126 -23.15 18.86 -1.51
N ARG A 127 -21.92 18.35 -1.44
CA ARG A 127 -21.20 17.80 -2.60
C ARG A 127 -20.39 16.56 -2.25
N TYR A 128 -20.91 15.40 -2.68
CA TYR A 128 -20.10 14.19 -2.80
C TYR A 128 -19.26 14.29 -4.06
N HIS A 129 -17.94 14.39 -3.91
CA HIS A 129 -17.02 14.35 -5.04
C HIS A 129 -16.85 12.89 -5.48
N ALA A 130 -17.01 12.65 -6.78
CA ALA A 130 -16.62 11.38 -7.38
C ALA A 130 -15.09 11.24 -7.28
N PRO A 131 -14.56 10.02 -7.12
CA PRO A 131 -13.12 9.80 -7.12
C PRO A 131 -12.54 10.17 -8.50
N ASP A 132 -11.43 10.91 -8.51
CA ASP A 132 -10.66 11.22 -9.70
C ASP A 132 -9.34 10.46 -9.66
N PHE A 133 -9.10 9.60 -10.66
CA PHE A 133 -7.93 8.74 -10.70
C PHE A 133 -6.61 9.50 -10.69
N ILE A 134 -6.54 10.64 -11.40
CA ILE A 134 -5.30 11.38 -11.61
C ILE A 134 -4.98 12.23 -10.40
N ASP A 135 -5.97 12.94 -9.86
CA ASP A 135 -5.77 13.85 -8.71
C ASP A 135 -5.37 13.10 -7.43
N ALA A 136 -5.62 11.79 -7.38
CA ALA A 136 -5.26 10.93 -6.26
C ALA A 136 -3.81 10.44 -6.25
N LEU A 137 -3.01 10.72 -7.30
CA LEU A 137 -1.68 10.16 -7.46
C LEU A 137 -0.58 11.23 -7.33
N PRO A 138 0.50 10.94 -6.59
CA PRO A 138 1.62 11.86 -6.46
C PRO A 138 2.34 12.02 -7.79
N SER A 139 2.54 13.27 -8.20
CA SER A 139 3.18 13.63 -9.48
C SER A 139 4.69 13.33 -9.51
N GLY A 140 5.36 13.34 -8.36
CA GLY A 140 6.81 13.20 -8.23
C GLY A 140 7.33 11.78 -7.98
N LEU A 141 6.45 10.77 -7.96
CA LEU A 141 6.84 9.39 -7.68
C LEU A 141 6.80 8.55 -8.96
N ASP A 142 7.74 7.63 -9.16
CA ASP A 142 7.71 6.69 -10.28
C ASP A 142 6.76 5.51 -10.02
N GLU A 143 6.27 4.89 -11.10
CA GLU A 143 5.49 3.65 -10.97
C GLU A 143 6.38 2.50 -10.50
N THR A 144 5.83 1.66 -9.63
CA THR A 144 6.46 0.43 -9.16
C THR A 144 5.46 -0.72 -9.21
N THR A 145 5.97 -1.96 -9.20
CA THR A 145 5.11 -3.15 -9.24
C THR A 145 4.92 -3.73 -7.85
N THR A 146 3.67 -3.82 -7.40
CA THR A 146 3.27 -4.46 -6.14
C THR A 146 2.61 -5.81 -6.41
N THR A 147 2.77 -6.75 -5.49
CA THR A 147 2.17 -8.10 -5.58
C THR A 147 1.06 -8.23 -4.57
N TRP A 148 -0.11 -8.66 -5.02
CA TRP A 148 -1.35 -8.75 -4.25
C TRP A 148 -1.92 -10.15 -4.30
N LEU A 149 -2.52 -10.58 -3.21
CA LEU A 149 -3.10 -11.90 -3.00
C LEU A 149 -4.61 -11.75 -2.89
N ILE A 150 -5.32 -12.54 -3.67
CA ILE A 150 -6.79 -12.56 -3.74
C ILE A 150 -7.23 -14.02 -3.66
N ALA A 151 -8.18 -14.33 -2.78
CA ALA A 151 -8.81 -15.65 -2.79
C ALA A 151 -9.60 -15.84 -4.10
N GLU A 152 -9.53 -17.02 -4.72
CA GLU A 152 -10.22 -17.32 -5.98
C GLU A 152 -11.74 -17.10 -5.89
N ASP A 153 -12.33 -17.37 -4.72
CA ASP A 153 -13.76 -17.21 -4.44
C ASP A 153 -14.15 -15.78 -4.01
N SER A 154 -13.20 -14.84 -3.98
CA SER A 154 -13.47 -13.46 -3.60
C SER A 154 -14.33 -12.75 -4.64
N PRO A 155 -15.34 -11.94 -4.23
CA PRO A 155 -16.09 -11.10 -5.17
C PRO A 155 -15.21 -10.05 -5.88
N LEU A 156 -14.03 -9.76 -5.35
CA LEU A 156 -13.06 -8.86 -5.97
C LEU A 156 -12.43 -9.47 -7.23
N MET A 157 -12.49 -10.80 -7.39
CA MET A 157 -11.85 -11.49 -8.51
C MET A 157 -12.46 -11.07 -9.84
N SER A 158 -13.80 -11.08 -9.96
CA SER A 158 -14.46 -10.66 -11.20
C SER A 158 -14.18 -9.20 -11.59
N MET A 159 -14.02 -8.30 -10.61
CA MET A 159 -13.62 -6.91 -10.87
C MET A 159 -12.19 -6.82 -11.39
N THR A 160 -11.29 -7.61 -10.79
CA THR A 160 -9.88 -7.71 -11.14
C THR A 160 -9.68 -8.27 -12.54
N GLU A 161 -10.36 -9.36 -12.88
CA GLU A 161 -10.35 -9.95 -14.23
C GLU A 161 -10.87 -8.96 -15.27
N ASN A 162 -11.98 -8.28 -14.98
CA ASN A 162 -12.54 -7.28 -15.89
C ASN A 162 -11.53 -6.15 -16.14
N ALA A 163 -10.91 -5.64 -15.08
CA ALA A 163 -9.91 -4.58 -15.20
C ALA A 163 -8.70 -5.01 -16.02
N PHE A 164 -8.21 -6.23 -15.80
CA PHE A 164 -7.11 -6.81 -16.56
C PHE A 164 -7.46 -6.99 -18.04
N LEU A 165 -8.59 -7.64 -18.35
CA LEU A 165 -9.00 -7.93 -19.73
C LEU A 165 -9.31 -6.67 -20.54
N ASN A 166 -9.81 -5.61 -19.90
CA ASN A 166 -10.18 -4.37 -20.57
C ASN A 166 -9.12 -3.27 -20.46
N GLY A 167 -8.00 -3.52 -19.78
CA GLY A 167 -6.96 -2.51 -19.53
C GLY A 167 -7.52 -1.27 -18.83
N LEU A 168 -8.34 -1.48 -17.80
CA LEU A 168 -8.92 -0.41 -16.99
C LEU A 168 -7.91 0.06 -15.95
N ARG A 169 -8.01 1.36 -15.64
CA ARG A 169 -7.35 1.93 -14.48
C ARG A 169 -8.12 1.54 -13.23
N LEU A 170 -7.40 1.30 -12.16
CA LEU A 170 -7.99 0.92 -10.90
C LEU A 170 -7.27 1.52 -9.70
N TRP A 171 -7.98 1.61 -8.60
CA TRP A 171 -7.39 1.71 -7.28
C TRP A 171 -7.55 0.37 -6.57
N VAL A 172 -6.49 -0.12 -5.96
CA VAL A 172 -6.53 -1.23 -5.01
C VAL A 172 -6.19 -0.74 -3.62
N SER A 173 -6.81 -1.34 -2.61
CA SER A 173 -6.35 -1.21 -1.24
C SER A 173 -6.28 -2.55 -0.53
N GLY A 174 -5.41 -2.61 0.46
CA GLY A 174 -5.34 -3.76 1.36
C GLY A 174 -4.22 -3.59 2.37
N GLN A 175 -3.81 -4.69 2.97
CA GLN A 175 -2.86 -4.69 4.08
C GLN A 175 -1.86 -5.83 3.95
N LEU A 176 -0.73 -5.69 4.66
CA LEU A 176 0.16 -6.81 4.92
C LEU A 176 -0.62 -7.94 5.59
N ALA A 177 -0.36 -9.17 5.16
CA ALA A 177 -0.88 -10.37 5.81
C ALA A 177 -0.61 -10.35 7.33
N PRO A 178 -1.57 -10.82 8.16
CA PRO A 178 -1.39 -10.87 9.59
C PRO A 178 -0.27 -11.85 9.99
N ASP A 179 0.34 -11.61 11.15
CA ASP A 179 1.32 -12.53 11.73
C ASP A 179 0.75 -13.94 11.90
N ASN A 180 1.61 -14.96 11.74
CA ASN A 180 1.29 -16.40 11.91
C ASN A 180 0.34 -16.98 10.86
N SER A 181 0.14 -16.28 9.74
CA SER A 181 -0.61 -16.79 8.60
C SER A 181 0.23 -17.71 7.70
N GLY A 182 1.56 -17.69 7.82
CA GLY A 182 2.48 -18.46 6.99
C GLY A 182 2.69 -17.86 5.59
N TRP A 183 2.04 -16.74 5.28
CA TRP A 183 2.16 -16.05 3.99
C TRP A 183 3.60 -15.58 3.73
N GLU A 184 4.31 -15.19 4.78
CA GLU A 184 5.71 -14.75 4.74
C GLU A 184 6.68 -15.85 4.31
N ALA A 185 6.30 -17.12 4.47
CA ALA A 185 7.10 -18.25 3.99
C ALA A 185 6.88 -18.54 2.49
N LEU A 186 5.80 -18.00 1.91
CA LEU A 186 5.37 -18.28 0.54
C LEU A 186 5.62 -17.08 -0.40
N PHE A 187 5.50 -15.86 0.11
CA PHE A 187 5.57 -14.63 -0.68
C PHE A 187 6.51 -13.61 -0.05
N ALA A 188 7.33 -12.97 -0.89
CA ALA A 188 8.24 -11.90 -0.47
C ALA A 188 7.49 -10.63 -0.02
N LEU A 189 6.32 -10.34 -0.58
CA LEU A 189 5.44 -9.22 -0.22
C LEU A 189 3.99 -9.71 -0.18
N PRO A 190 3.50 -10.19 0.98
CA PRO A 190 2.16 -10.74 1.08
C PRO A 190 1.12 -9.64 1.36
N LEU A 191 0.62 -9.00 0.30
CA LEU A 191 -0.48 -8.02 0.41
C LEU A 191 -1.83 -8.69 0.16
N LEU A 192 -2.72 -8.66 1.15
CA LEU A 192 -4.08 -9.15 0.99
C LEU A 192 -4.95 -8.04 0.41
N LEU A 193 -5.58 -8.31 -0.74
CA LEU A 193 -6.47 -7.34 -1.39
C LEU A 193 -7.79 -7.23 -0.62
N GLU A 194 -8.19 -6.00 -0.29
CA GLU A 194 -9.43 -5.71 0.44
C GLU A 194 -10.45 -4.95 -0.41
N THR A 195 -10.01 -4.03 -1.28
CA THR A 195 -10.92 -3.25 -2.12
C THR A 195 -10.35 -3.00 -3.52
N VAL A 196 -11.26 -2.85 -4.49
CA VAL A 196 -10.96 -2.46 -5.87
C VAL A 196 -11.96 -1.39 -6.31
N THR A 197 -11.47 -0.29 -6.85
CA THR A 197 -12.28 0.75 -7.52
C THR A 197 -11.85 0.82 -8.97
N LEU A 198 -12.81 0.66 -9.89
CA LEU A 198 -12.55 0.71 -11.33
C LEU A 198 -12.89 2.09 -11.91
N PHE A 199 -12.06 2.56 -12.82
CA PHE A 199 -12.27 3.82 -13.53
C PHE A 199 -12.54 3.52 -15.00
N ALA A 200 -13.78 3.81 -15.42
CA ALA A 200 -14.11 3.87 -16.83
C ALA A 200 -13.37 5.08 -17.45
N ARG A 201 -12.81 4.88 -18.65
CA ARG A 201 -12.11 5.92 -19.39
C ARG A 201 -13.02 7.10 -19.75
#